data_AF-A0A804MBG2-F1
#
_entry.id   AF-A0A804MBG2-F1
#
_cell.length_a   1.000
_cell.length_b   1.000
_cell.length_c   1.000
_cell.angle_alpha   90.00
_cell.angle_beta   90.00
_cell.angle_gamma   90.00
#
_symmetry.space_group_name_H-M   'P 1'
#
loop_
_entity.id
_entity.type
_entity.pdbx_description
1 polymer ?
#
loop_
_entity_poly.entity_id
_entity_poly.type
_entity_poly.pdbx_seq_one_letter_code
_entity_poly.pdbx_strand_id
1 'polypeptide(L)'
;MFEQVDGAFQKGMSEHSNAIQQQVEAAHTPLALTLKETINSASSITQSFSSELLDGNRKLLALVTSGNAKAHNTSALQPINGPMGGPQEVEAPLDPMRELSRLISERKFDEAFTMALQRSDVSIVSWLCSQ
;
A
#
# COMPACT_ATOMS: atom_id res chain seq x y z
N MET A 1 -6.31 6.48 -13.06
CA MET A 1 -5.75 5.12 -13.22
C MET A 1 -6.26 4.18 -12.14
N PHE A 2 -6.14 4.51 -10.84
CA PHE A 2 -6.72 3.70 -9.76
C PHE A 2 -8.22 3.40 -9.91
N GLU A 3 -9.05 4.38 -10.30
CA GLU A 3 -10.49 4.16 -10.55
C GLU A 3 -10.77 3.14 -11.66
N GLN A 4 -9.88 3.03 -12.65
CA GLN A 4 -10.03 2.06 -13.73
C GLN A 4 -9.66 0.65 -13.26
N VAL A 5 -8.62 0.53 -12.42
CA VAL A 5 -8.24 -0.74 -11.78
C VAL A 5 -9.34 -1.18 -10.82
N ASP A 6 -9.84 -0.27 -9.98
CA ASP A 6 -10.93 -0.54 -9.02
C ASP A 6 -12.22 -0.93 -9.74
N GLY A 7 -12.61 -0.19 -10.79
CA GLY A 7 -13.78 -0.51 -11.62
C GLY A 7 -13.64 -1.86 -12.35
N ALA A 8 -12.47 -2.17 -12.90
CA ALA A 8 -12.21 -3.46 -13.54
C ALA A 8 -12.23 -4.62 -12.54
N PHE A 9 -11.66 -4.41 -11.35
CA PHE A 9 -11.64 -5.40 -10.27
C PHE A 9 -13.07 -5.66 -9.73
N GLN A 10 -13.83 -4.60 -9.46
CA GLN A 10 -15.22 -4.68 -9.01
C GLN A 10 -16.12 -5.38 -10.04
N LYS A 11 -15.91 -5.09 -11.33
CA LYS A 11 -16.62 -5.75 -12.43
C LYS A 11 -16.26 -7.24 -12.49
N GLY A 12 -14.97 -7.58 -12.49
CA GLY A 12 -14.52 -8.96 -12.54
C GLY A 12 -15.04 -9.78 -11.35
N MET A 13 -14.95 -9.24 -10.13
CA MET A 13 -15.48 -9.93 -8.95
C MET A 13 -17.00 -10.14 -8.99
N SER A 14 -17.75 -9.15 -9.46
CA SER A 14 -19.22 -9.30 -9.56
C SER A 14 -19.62 -10.29 -10.65
N GLU A 15 -18.91 -10.33 -11.78
CA GLU A 15 -19.10 -11.35 -12.82
C GLU A 15 -18.79 -12.76 -12.30
N HIS A 16 -17.66 -12.96 -11.61
CA HIS A 16 -17.30 -14.25 -11.03
C HIS A 16 -18.28 -14.69 -9.93
N SER A 17 -18.68 -13.78 -9.05
CA SER A 17 -19.68 -14.08 -8.02
C SER A 17 -21.01 -14.52 -8.62
N ASN A 18 -21.47 -13.85 -9.69
CA ASN A 18 -22.70 -14.20 -10.39
C ASN A 18 -22.61 -15.56 -11.10
N ALA A 19 -21.48 -15.84 -11.77
CA ALA A 19 -21.26 -17.12 -12.45
C ALA A 19 -21.25 -18.29 -11.45
N ILE A 20 -20.59 -18.12 -10.31
CA ILE A 20 -20.56 -19.17 -9.27
C ILE A 20 -21.94 -19.29 -8.61
N GLN A 21 -22.66 -18.18 -8.38
CA GLN A 21 -24.02 -18.22 -7.85
C GLN A 21 -24.95 -19.07 -8.73
N GLN A 22 -24.90 -18.91 -10.05
CA GLN A 22 -25.67 -19.73 -10.99
C GLN A 22 -25.24 -21.20 -10.95
N GLN A 23 -23.94 -21.47 -10.86
CA GLN A 23 -23.40 -22.84 -10.79
C GLN A 23 -23.77 -23.54 -9.48
N VAL A 24 -23.78 -22.81 -8.36
CA VAL A 24 -24.17 -23.30 -7.04
C VAL A 24 -25.66 -23.60 -6.97
N GLU A 25 -26.49 -22.69 -7.50
CA GLU A 25 -27.95 -22.87 -7.53
C GLU A 25 -28.30 -24.11 -8.36
N ALA A 26 -27.61 -24.35 -9.46
CA ALA A 26 -27.75 -25.58 -10.23
C ALA A 26 -27.30 -26.85 -9.48
N ALA A 27 -26.35 -26.73 -8.53
CA ALA A 27 -25.71 -27.87 -7.91
C ALA A 27 -26.40 -28.42 -6.64
N HIS A 28 -27.39 -27.73 -6.04
CA HIS A 28 -28.22 -28.17 -4.89
C HIS A 28 -27.53 -29.08 -3.82
N THR A 29 -26.23 -28.92 -3.60
CA THR A 29 -25.43 -29.75 -2.69
C THR A 29 -25.04 -28.90 -1.48
N PRO A 30 -24.87 -29.52 -0.29
CA PRO A 30 -24.35 -28.83 0.89
C PRO A 30 -23.04 -28.08 0.60
N LEU A 31 -22.16 -28.65 -0.23
CA LEU A 31 -20.93 -27.99 -0.68
C LEU A 31 -21.21 -26.70 -1.45
N ALA A 32 -22.20 -26.71 -2.35
CA ALA A 32 -22.55 -25.54 -3.13
C ALA A 32 -23.06 -24.41 -2.21
N LEU A 33 -23.87 -24.73 -1.19
CA LEU A 33 -24.29 -23.76 -0.18
C LEU A 33 -23.11 -23.18 0.60
N THR A 34 -22.18 -24.03 1.08
CA THR A 34 -20.96 -23.57 1.77
C THR A 34 -20.09 -22.69 0.87
N LEU A 35 -19.95 -23.03 -0.42
CA LEU A 35 -19.22 -22.21 -1.40
C LEU A 35 -19.89 -20.84 -1.57
N LYS A 36 -21.22 -20.78 -1.69
CA LYS A 36 -21.96 -19.50 -1.74
C LYS A 36 -21.75 -18.66 -0.49
N GLU A 37 -21.87 -19.26 0.70
CA GLU A 37 -21.62 -18.54 1.96
C GLU A 37 -20.19 -18.00 2.01
N THR A 38 -19.21 -18.83 1.64
CA THR A 38 -17.79 -18.44 1.60
C THR A 38 -17.54 -17.28 0.63
N ILE A 39 -18.13 -17.32 -0.57
CA ILE A 39 -17.99 -16.27 -1.58
C ILE A 39 -18.66 -14.97 -1.13
N ASN A 40 -19.83 -15.06 -0.50
CA ASN A 40 -20.52 -13.91 0.08
C ASN A 40 -19.70 -13.28 1.21
N SER A 41 -19.11 -14.10 2.09
CA SER A 41 -18.20 -13.63 3.14
C SER A 41 -16.96 -12.94 2.56
N ALA A 42 -16.32 -13.54 1.56
CA ALA A 42 -15.16 -12.94 0.89
C ALA A 42 -15.52 -11.61 0.21
N SER A 43 -16.67 -11.55 -0.47
CA SER A 43 -17.16 -10.33 -1.13
C SER A 43 -17.44 -9.22 -0.12
N SER A 44 -18.02 -9.55 1.04
CA SER A 44 -18.25 -8.59 2.12
C SER A 44 -16.96 -8.03 2.71
N ILE A 45 -15.91 -8.85 2.84
CA ILE A 45 -14.58 -8.40 3.27
C ILE A 45 -14.00 -7.41 2.27
N THR A 46 -14.08 -7.72 0.97
CA THR A 46 -13.59 -6.83 -0.08
C THR A 46 -14.35 -5.50 -0.09
N GLN A 47 -15.67 -5.52 0.07
CA GLN A 47 -16.47 -4.30 0.17
C GLN A 47 -16.11 -3.45 1.40
N SER A 48 -15.88 -4.08 2.56
CA SER A 48 -15.40 -3.39 3.76
C SER A 48 -14.06 -2.72 3.50
N PHE A 49 -13.10 -3.48 2.97
CA PHE A 49 -11.77 -2.98 2.67
C PHE A 49 -11.79 -1.82 1.65
N SER A 50 -12.55 -1.93 0.56
CA SER A 50 -12.72 -0.83 -0.41
C SER A 50 -13.35 0.40 0.24
N SER A 51 -14.32 0.24 1.13
CA SER A 51 -14.93 1.36 1.85
C SER A 51 -13.96 2.04 2.82
N GLU A 52 -13.14 1.25 3.53
CA GLU A 52 -12.10 1.75 4.44
C GLU A 52 -10.97 2.44 3.68
N LEU A 53 -10.59 1.92 2.51
CA LEU A 53 -9.59 2.54 1.64
C LEU A 53 -10.09 3.89 1.08
N LEU A 54 -11.35 3.94 0.62
CA LEU A 54 -11.97 5.18 0.15
C LEU A 54 -12.12 6.21 1.27
N ASP A 55 -12.51 5.80 2.48
CA ASP A 55 -12.57 6.65 3.66
C ASP A 55 -11.19 7.17 4.06
N GLY A 56 -10.18 6.28 4.08
CA GLY A 56 -8.78 6.64 4.32
C GLY A 56 -8.26 7.66 3.31
N ASN A 57 -8.55 7.47 2.02
CA ASN A 57 -8.19 8.42 0.97
C ASN A 57 -8.91 9.77 1.14
N ARG A 58 -10.19 9.77 1.50
CA ARG A 58 -10.94 11.00 1.83
C ARG A 58 -10.36 11.72 3.02
N LYS A 59 -9.94 11.00 4.07
CA LYS A 59 -9.29 11.56 5.26
C LYS A 59 -7.94 12.18 4.92
N LEU A 60 -7.11 11.50 4.12
CA LEU A 60 -5.85 12.06 3.64
C LEU A 60 -6.08 13.30 2.77
N LEU A 61 -7.04 13.25 1.84
CA LEU A 61 -7.41 14.42 1.03
C LEU A 61 -7.92 15.57 1.89
N ALA A 62 -8.73 15.26 2.92
CA ALA A 62 -9.21 16.24 3.88
C ALA A 62 -8.06 16.88 4.66
N LEU A 63 -7.06 16.11 5.11
CA LEU A 63 -5.86 16.65 5.79
C LEU A 63 -5.04 17.55 4.87
N VAL A 64 -4.89 17.19 3.59
CA VAL A 64 -4.18 18.01 2.61
C VAL A 64 -4.96 19.27 2.25
N THR A 65 -6.29 19.16 2.13
CA THR A 65 -7.18 20.29 1.77
C THR A 65 -7.45 21.20 2.96
N SER A 66 -7.51 20.65 4.18
CA SER A 66 -7.46 21.40 5.42
C SER A 66 -6.02 21.87 5.66
N GLY A 67 -5.54 22.74 4.78
CA GLY A 67 -4.33 23.50 5.00
C GLY A 67 -4.45 24.24 6.33
N ASN A 68 -3.83 23.67 7.35
CA ASN A 68 -3.19 24.32 8.50
C ASN A 68 -3.45 25.82 8.71
N ALA A 69 -4.70 26.24 8.92
CA ALA A 69 -4.96 27.44 9.68
C ALA A 69 -4.63 27.13 11.15
N LYS A 70 -3.37 27.42 11.52
CA LYS A 70 -2.94 27.72 12.89
C LYS A 70 -2.62 26.54 13.81
N ALA A 71 -1.45 25.94 13.60
CA ALA A 71 -0.63 25.41 14.71
C ALA A 71 0.86 25.51 14.36
N HIS A 72 1.30 26.70 13.93
CA HIS A 72 2.65 27.15 14.23
C HIS A 72 2.66 27.59 15.69
N ASN A 73 2.70 26.64 16.62
CA ASN A 73 3.33 26.85 17.90
C ASN A 73 4.85 26.86 17.66
N THR A 74 5.30 27.97 17.07
CA THR A 74 6.64 28.53 17.25
C THR A 74 6.84 28.77 18.75
N SER A 75 7.27 27.73 19.45
CA SER A 75 7.93 27.81 20.74
C SER A 75 9.24 27.04 20.55
N ALA A 76 10.26 27.67 19.98
CA ALA A 76 11.20 28.48 20.75
C ALA A 76 11.72 27.71 21.98
N LEU A 77 12.48 26.64 21.72
CA LEU A 77 13.50 26.15 22.66
C LEU A 77 14.83 26.03 21.90
N GLN A 78 15.51 27.18 21.74
CA GLN A 78 16.93 27.23 22.08
C GLN A 78 17.10 26.79 23.55
N PRO A 79 18.24 26.22 24.00
CA PRO A 79 19.62 26.49 23.56
C PRO A 79 20.45 25.19 23.38
N ILE A 80 21.62 25.16 22.74
CA ILE A 80 22.89 25.60 23.30
C ILE A 80 23.91 25.65 22.16
N ASN A 81 24.54 26.82 22.01
CA ASN A 81 25.80 26.93 21.30
C ASN A 81 26.85 26.13 22.07
N GLY A 82 27.34 25.04 21.49
CA GLY A 82 28.48 24.29 21.99
C GLY A 82 29.28 23.74 20.81
N PRO A 83 30.52 24.22 20.56
CA PRO A 83 31.31 23.79 19.42
C PRO A 83 32.19 22.60 19.82
N MET A 84 31.98 21.40 19.26
CA MET A 84 33.06 20.41 19.10
C MET A 84 32.61 19.18 18.30
N GLY A 85 33.40 18.85 17.25
CA GLY A 85 33.53 17.52 16.63
C GLY A 85 32.33 17.08 15.79
N GLY A 86 32.38 16.95 14.48
CA GLY A 86 33.44 16.48 13.59
C GLY A 86 32.69 15.77 12.44
N PRO A 87 33.14 15.89 11.19
CA PRO A 87 32.33 15.54 10.02
C PRO A 87 32.10 14.03 9.97
N GLN A 88 30.83 13.63 10.10
CA GLN A 88 30.41 12.34 9.57
C GLN A 88 30.27 12.51 8.05
N GLU A 89 31.39 12.34 7.37
CA GLU A 89 31.43 11.91 5.98
C GLU A 89 30.76 10.52 5.92
N VAL A 90 29.43 10.47 5.80
CA VAL A 90 28.70 9.21 5.57
C VAL A 90 28.37 9.16 4.09
N GLU A 91 29.33 8.58 3.38
CA GLU A 91 29.22 7.81 2.14
C GLU A 91 28.36 8.41 1.00
N ALA A 92 29.07 8.75 -0.08
CA ALA A 92 28.58 9.22 -1.37
C ALA A 92 27.25 8.55 -1.81
N PRO A 93 26.39 9.25 -2.58
CA PRO A 93 25.07 8.75 -2.99
C PRO A 93 25.15 7.33 -3.55
N LEU A 94 24.90 6.34 -2.69
CA LEU A 94 24.85 4.95 -3.10
C LEU A 94 23.68 4.83 -4.06
N ASP A 95 23.99 4.52 -5.33
CA ASP A 95 22.99 4.24 -6.35
C ASP A 95 21.95 3.28 -5.74
N PRO A 96 20.66 3.67 -5.65
CA PRO A 96 19.65 2.90 -4.93
C PRO A 96 19.57 1.44 -5.40
N MET A 97 19.81 1.25 -6.70
CA MET A 97 19.84 -0.04 -7.38
C MET A 97 20.98 -0.93 -6.89
N ARG A 98 22.13 -0.35 -6.54
CA ARG A 98 23.31 -1.08 -6.05
C ARG A 98 23.03 -1.61 -4.64
N GLU A 99 22.39 -0.80 -3.82
CA GLU A 99 21.99 -1.20 -2.47
C GLU A 99 20.88 -2.26 -2.49
N LEU A 100 19.86 -2.08 -3.34
CA LEU A 100 18.83 -3.11 -3.52
C LEU A 100 19.42 -4.41 -4.07
N SER A 101 20.33 -4.34 -5.05
CA SER A 101 21.05 -5.52 -5.56
C SER A 101 21.83 -6.25 -4.47
N ARG A 102 22.46 -5.50 -3.56
CA ARG A 102 23.15 -6.04 -2.37
C ARG A 102 22.15 -6.74 -1.44
N LEU A 103 21.03 -6.11 -1.12
CA LEU A 103 19.99 -6.68 -0.26
C LEU A 103 19.35 -7.95 -0.86
N ILE A 104 19.09 -7.95 -2.18
CA ILE A 104 18.59 -9.13 -2.90
C ILE A 104 19.60 -10.28 -2.83
N SER A 105 20.89 -9.98 -3.04
CA SER A 105 21.97 -10.98 -2.93
C SER A 105 22.09 -11.54 -1.51
N GLU A 106 21.85 -10.71 -0.50
CA GLU A 106 21.76 -11.11 0.92
C GLU A 106 20.43 -11.77 1.29
N ARG A 107 19.49 -11.94 0.34
CA ARG A 107 18.12 -12.46 0.55
C ARG A 107 17.28 -11.64 1.53
N LYS A 108 17.61 -10.37 1.72
CA LYS A 108 16.87 -9.42 2.56
C LYS A 108 15.81 -8.70 1.74
N PHE A 109 14.83 -9.45 1.26
CA PHE A 109 13.76 -8.93 0.41
C PHE A 109 12.89 -7.90 1.14
N ASP A 110 12.54 -8.15 2.41
CA ASP A 110 11.72 -7.22 3.21
C ASP A 110 12.36 -5.84 3.34
N GLU A 111 13.69 -5.80 3.55
CA GLU A 111 14.45 -4.55 3.63
C GLU A 111 14.51 -3.85 2.27
N ALA A 112 14.72 -4.61 1.19
CA ALA A 112 14.73 -4.09 -0.18
C ALA A 112 13.37 -3.46 -0.56
N PHE A 113 12.25 -4.15 -0.28
CA PHE A 113 10.90 -3.65 -0.53
C PHE A 113 10.59 -2.43 0.34
N THR A 114 11.01 -2.44 1.60
CA THR A 114 10.85 -1.30 2.50
C THR A 114 11.60 -0.08 1.96
N MET A 115 12.84 -0.25 1.52
CA MET A 115 13.64 0.84 0.93
C MET A 115 13.04 1.37 -0.38
N ALA A 116 12.55 0.49 -1.25
CA ALA A 116 11.91 0.88 -2.50
C ALA A 116 10.61 1.66 -2.24
N LEU A 117 9.79 1.20 -1.29
CA LEU A 117 8.54 1.85 -0.91
C LEU A 117 8.77 3.19 -0.19
N GLN A 118 9.75 3.28 0.70
CA GLN A 118 10.13 4.53 1.38
C GLN A 118 10.54 5.62 0.39
N ARG A 119 11.16 5.26 -0.74
CA ARG A 119 11.50 6.21 -1.79
C ARG A 119 10.31 6.65 -2.64
N SER A 120 9.18 5.94 -2.56
CA SER A 120 7.98 6.21 -3.37
C SER A 120 8.26 6.25 -4.89
N ASP A 121 9.29 5.53 -5.35
CA ASP A 121 9.69 5.48 -6.77
C ASP A 121 9.19 4.18 -7.42
N VAL A 122 8.19 4.32 -8.29
CA VAL A 122 7.57 3.21 -9.02
C VAL A 122 8.58 2.48 -9.92
N SER A 123 9.57 3.19 -10.45
CA SER A 123 10.60 2.60 -11.33
C SER A 123 11.47 1.61 -10.56
N ILE A 124 11.81 1.98 -9.31
CA ILE A 124 12.62 1.14 -8.41
C ILE A 124 11.83 -0.10 -7.98
N VAL A 125 10.56 0.05 -7.59
CA VAL A 125 9.69 -1.08 -7.22
C VAL A 125 9.51 -2.04 -8.39
N SER A 126 9.27 -1.50 -9.60
CA SER A 126 9.12 -2.29 -10.82
C SER A 126 10.38 -3.10 -11.15
N TRP A 127 11.57 -2.48 -11.02
CA TRP A 127 12.82 -3.18 -11.18
C TRP A 127 13.02 -4.26 -10.11
N LEU A 128 12.75 -3.98 -8.84
CA LEU A 128 12.89 -4.94 -7.74
C LEU A 128 12.00 -6.18 -7.96
N CYS A 129 10.79 -6.00 -8.48
CA CYS A 129 9.89 -7.10 -8.86
C CYS A 129 10.38 -7.89 -10.09
N SER A 130 11.34 -7.38 -10.86
CA SER A 130 11.89 -8.02 -12.06
C SER A 130 13.18 -8.82 -11.82
N GLN A 131 13.73 -8.75 -10.60
CA GLN A 131 14.93 -9.50 -10.18
C GLN A 131 14.57 -10.91 -9.70
#